data_AF-A0A961C135-F1
#
_entry.id   AF-A0A961C135-F1
#
_cell.length_a   1.000
_cell.length_b   1.000
_cell.length_c   1.000
_cell.angle_alpha   90.00
_cell.angle_beta   90.00
_cell.angle_gamma   90.00
#
_symmetry.space_group_name_H-M   'P 1'
#
loop_
_entity.id
_entity.type
_entity.pdbx_description
1 polymer ?
#
loop_
_entity_poly.entity_id
_entity_poly.type
_entity_poly.pdbx_seq_one_letter_code
_entity_poly.pdbx_strand_id
1 'polypeptide(L)'
;GIKFDQPGLGLFDAGKYSGFDVDVANYVAKELGKTNVTFIQSPSKQREDLIATGQVDLIFATYSITDERKQKVSFAGPYFVAGQDLLVATDSDITGPEGLDGKKLCSV
;
A
#
# COMPACT_ATOMS: atom_id res chain seq x y z
N GLY A 1 0.80 10.35 -1.06
CA GLY A 1 0.03 9.52 -0.12
C GLY A 1 0.79 8.24 0.17
N ILE A 2 0.90 7.85 1.44
CA ILE A 2 1.49 6.56 1.87
C ILE A 2 0.64 5.91 2.97
N LYS A 3 0.82 4.62 3.24
CA LYS A 3 0.32 4.03 4.49
C LYS A 3 1.20 4.46 5.67
N PHE A 4 0.63 4.51 6.86
CA PHE A 4 1.33 4.89 8.10
C PHE A 4 1.42 3.73 9.11
N ASP A 5 0.87 2.56 8.78
CA ASP A 5 0.56 1.47 9.70
C ASP A 5 1.10 0.11 9.24
N GLN A 6 1.98 0.07 8.24
CA GLN A 6 2.53 -1.17 7.68
C GLN A 6 4.06 -1.18 7.81
N PRO A 7 4.61 -1.80 8.87
CA PRO A 7 6.05 -1.94 9.06
C PRO A 7 6.74 -2.52 7.82
N GLY A 8 7.87 -1.92 7.42
CA GLY A 8 8.63 -2.31 6.24
C GLY A 8 8.08 -1.79 4.90
N LEU A 9 6.81 -1.38 4.83
CA LEU A 9 6.18 -0.82 3.62
C LEU A 9 5.97 0.69 3.75
N GLY A 10 5.03 1.10 4.60
CA GLY A 10 4.74 2.49 4.89
C GLY A 10 4.35 2.61 6.36
N LEU A 11 5.23 3.21 7.15
CA LEU A 11 5.07 3.37 8.58
C LEU A 11 5.37 4.82 8.97
N PHE A 12 4.50 5.39 9.80
CA PHE A 12 4.78 6.62 10.53
C PHE A 12 4.87 6.30 12.02
N ASP A 13 6.08 6.41 12.57
CA ASP A 13 6.33 6.13 13.97
C ASP A 13 7.27 7.21 14.55
N ALA A 14 6.95 7.66 15.77
CA ALA A 14 7.71 8.70 16.49
C ALA A 14 8.12 9.93 15.65
N GLY A 15 7.24 10.39 14.74
CA GLY A 15 7.51 11.55 13.88
C GLY A 15 8.33 11.25 12.62
N LYS A 16 8.63 9.98 12.33
CA LYS A 16 9.43 9.56 11.18
C LYS A 16 8.65 8.66 10.23
N TYR A 17 8.76 8.95 8.94
CA TYR A 17 8.28 8.07 7.86
C TYR A 17 9.37 7.05 7.49
N SER A 18 8.98 5.79 7.33
CA SER A 18 9.90 4.73 6.92
C SER A 18 9.19 3.61 6.15
N GLY A 19 9.99 2.82 5.43
CA GLY A 19 9.54 1.66 4.68
C GLY A 19 9.70 1.82 3.18
N PHE A 20 9.51 0.72 2.47
CA PHE A 20 9.74 0.62 1.04
C PHE A 20 8.93 1.63 0.20
N ASP A 21 7.66 1.88 0.52
CA ASP A 21 6.83 2.88 -0.16
C ASP A 21 7.39 4.30 0.00
N VAL A 22 7.96 4.61 1.18
CA VAL A 22 8.58 5.91 1.48
C VAL A 22 9.85 6.09 0.66
N ASP A 23 10.67 5.04 0.56
CA ASP A 23 11.91 5.08 -0.20
C ASP A 23 11.64 5.24 -1.70
N VAL A 24 10.66 4.52 -2.25
CA VAL A 24 10.24 4.66 -3.65
C VAL A 24 9.65 6.04 -3.92
N ALA A 25 8.82 6.58 -3.02
CA ALA A 25 8.25 7.92 -3.15
C ALA A 25 9.34 8.99 -3.22
N ASN A 26 10.34 8.92 -2.33
CA ASN A 26 11.46 9.85 -2.32
C ASN A 26 12.34 9.71 -3.56
N TYR A 27 12.59 8.48 -4.02
CA TYR A 27 13.32 8.21 -5.26
C TYR A 27 12.62 8.85 -6.47
N VAL A 28 11.32 8.58 -6.65
CA VAL A 28 10.54 9.15 -7.76
C VAL A 28 10.48 10.67 -7.68
N ALA A 29 10.26 11.24 -6.48
CA ALA A 29 10.28 12.68 -6.29
C ALA A 29 11.62 13.30 -6.74
N LYS A 30 12.74 12.68 -6.37
CA LYS A 30 14.08 13.10 -6.80
C LYS A 30 14.23 13.06 -8.32
N GLU A 31 13.82 11.98 -8.98
CA GLU A 31 13.88 11.86 -10.45
C GLU A 31 12.96 12.88 -11.16
N LEU A 32 11.88 13.32 -10.50
CA LEU A 32 11.02 14.42 -10.95
C LEU A 32 11.57 15.81 -10.62
N GLY A 33 12.79 15.91 -10.08
CA GLY A 33 13.40 17.18 -9.68
C GLY A 33 12.73 17.85 -8.48
N LYS A 34 12.02 17.08 -7.64
CA LYS A 34 11.34 17.57 -6.44
C LYS A 34 12.21 17.27 -5.21
N THR A 35 12.42 18.30 -4.39
CA THR A 35 13.26 18.22 -3.19
C THR A 35 12.47 18.21 -1.89
N ASN A 36 11.16 18.50 -1.93
CA ASN A 36 10.29 18.53 -0.77
C ASN A 36 9.09 17.61 -0.98
N VAL A 37 8.99 16.55 -0.18
CA VAL A 37 7.90 15.59 -0.22
C VAL A 37 7.09 15.71 1.06
N THR A 38 5.80 16.01 0.92
CA THR A 38 4.84 15.97 2.04
C THR A 38 4.09 14.66 2.01
N PHE A 39 4.20 13.88 3.09
CA PHE A 39 3.47 12.63 3.22
C PHE A 39 2.10 12.85 3.88
N ILE A 40 1.08 12.31 3.24
CA ILE A 40 -0.30 12.26 3.75
C ILE A 40 -0.72 10.79 3.83
N GLN A 41 -1.41 10.42 4.91
CA GLN A 41 -1.92 9.07 5.07
C GLN A 41 -2.93 8.75 3.96
N SER A 42 -2.79 7.58 3.33
CA SER A 42 -3.70 7.12 2.28
C SER A 42 -4.28 5.74 2.58
N PRO A 43 -5.27 5.65 3.49
CA PRO A 43 -6.02 4.41 3.73
C PRO A 43 -6.60 3.86 2.43
N SER A 44 -6.67 2.54 2.28
CA SER A 44 -7.01 1.88 1.00
C SER A 44 -8.29 2.41 0.33
N LYS A 45 -9.33 2.69 1.12
CA LYS A 45 -10.65 3.13 0.64
C LYS A 45 -10.70 4.60 0.18
N GLN A 46 -9.68 5.40 0.49
CA GLN A 46 -9.69 6.85 0.25
C GLN A 46 -8.73 7.27 -0.87
N ARG A 47 -7.97 6.34 -1.44
CA ARG A 47 -6.84 6.66 -2.33
C ARG A 47 -7.27 7.43 -3.57
N GLU A 48 -8.34 6.96 -4.20
CA GLU A 48 -8.91 7.54 -5.41
C GLU A 48 -9.47 8.93 -5.11
N ASP A 49 -10.16 9.11 -3.99
CA ASP A 49 -10.70 10.41 -3.58
C ASP A 49 -9.58 11.41 -3.24
N LEU A 50 -8.51 10.97 -2.58
CA LEU A 50 -7.35 11.81 -2.26
C LEU A 50 -6.67 12.33 -3.53
N ILE A 51 -6.56 11.50 -4.57
CA ILE A 51 -6.04 11.93 -5.88
C ILE A 51 -7.05 12.84 -6.58
N ALA A 52 -8.32 12.45 -6.65
CA ALA A 52 -9.36 13.20 -7.37
C ALA A 52 -9.58 14.61 -6.79
N THR A 53 -9.43 14.76 -5.47
CA THR A 53 -9.55 16.06 -4.79
C THR A 53 -8.25 16.87 -4.79
N GLY A 54 -7.15 16.33 -5.31
CA GLY A 54 -5.84 16.98 -5.32
C GLY A 54 -5.19 17.10 -3.94
N GLN A 55 -5.68 16.37 -2.93
CA GLN A 55 -5.02 16.33 -1.62
C GLN A 55 -3.67 15.64 -1.70
N VAL A 56 -3.49 14.68 -2.62
CA VAL A 56 -2.21 14.08 -2.95
C VAL A 56 -1.99 14.07 -4.46
N ASP A 57 -0.76 14.32 -4.89
CA ASP A 57 -0.38 14.23 -6.31
C ASP A 57 -0.13 12.79 -6.75
N LEU A 58 0.45 11.98 -5.86
CA LEU A 58 0.87 10.60 -6.10
C LEU A 58 0.61 9.70 -4.89
N ILE A 59 0.43 8.41 -5.12
CA ILE A 59 0.24 7.39 -4.08
C ILE A 59 1.30 6.29 -4.19
N PHE A 60 2.00 6.05 -3.09
CA PHE A 60 2.96 4.96 -2.88
C PHE A 60 2.52 4.21 -1.62
N ALA A 61 1.85 3.07 -1.77
CA ALA A 61 1.12 2.45 -0.65
C ALA A 61 0.86 0.96 -0.89
N THR A 62 1.83 0.27 -1.51
CA THR A 62 1.69 -1.06 -2.13
C THR A 62 0.32 -1.21 -2.82
N TYR A 63 0.06 -0.28 -3.74
CA TYR A 63 -1.28 -0.05 -4.25
C TYR A 63 -1.60 -1.03 -5.39
N SER A 64 -2.45 -2.03 -5.10
CA SER A 64 -2.79 -3.06 -6.08
C SER A 64 -3.43 -2.45 -7.33
N ILE A 65 -2.87 -2.81 -8.48
CA ILE A 65 -3.37 -2.43 -9.79
C ILE A 65 -4.53 -3.36 -10.13
N THR A 66 -5.75 -2.82 -10.20
CA THR A 66 -6.96 -3.56 -10.60
C THR A 66 -7.71 -2.79 -11.69
N ASP A 67 -8.53 -3.49 -12.47
CA ASP A 67 -9.29 -2.85 -13.56
C ASP A 67 -10.31 -1.83 -13.03
N GLU A 68 -10.94 -2.09 -11.88
CA GLU A 68 -11.80 -1.13 -11.20
C GLU A 68 -11.04 0.17 -10.85
N ARG A 69 -9.84 0.05 -10.31
CA ARG A 69 -9.02 1.21 -9.91
C ARG A 69 -8.54 2.00 -11.12
N LYS A 70 -8.18 1.31 -12.21
CA LYS A 70 -7.78 1.95 -13.48
C LYS A 70 -8.87 2.83 -14.09
N GLN A 71 -10.14 2.61 -13.74
CA GLN A 71 -11.23 3.49 -14.18
C GLN A 71 -11.21 4.87 -13.50
N LYS A 72 -10.56 4.98 -12.33
CA LYS A 72 -10.56 6.20 -11.49
C LYS A 72 -9.20 6.89 -11.44
N VAL A 73 -8.11 6.15 -11.57
CA VAL A 73 -6.74 6.66 -11.45
C VAL A 73 -5.81 6.02 -12.48
N SER A 74 -4.72 6.72 -12.81
CA SER A 74 -3.65 6.19 -13.65
C SER A 74 -2.55 5.55 -12.81
N PHE A 75 -1.91 4.51 -13.34
CA PHE A 75 -0.76 3.85 -12.73
C PHE A 75 0.46 3.97 -13.64
N ALA A 76 1.62 4.33 -13.08
CA ALA A 76 2.88 4.39 -13.83
C ALA A 76 3.48 2.99 -14.09
N GLY A 77 3.07 1.99 -13.31
CA GLY A 77 3.55 0.61 -13.39
C GLY A 77 3.66 -0.02 -11.99
N PRO A 78 3.84 -1.34 -11.91
CA PRO A 78 4.13 -1.99 -10.64
C PRO A 78 5.58 -1.70 -10.22
N TYR A 79 5.79 -1.22 -9.00
CA TYR A 79 7.11 -1.22 -8.36
C TYR A 79 7.28 -2.37 -7.35
N PHE A 80 6.20 -3.13 -7.13
CA PHE A 80 6.17 -4.28 -6.23
C PHE A 80 5.12 -5.29 -6.70
N VAL A 81 5.50 -6.56 -6.79
CA VAL A 81 4.59 -7.66 -7.06
C VAL A 81 4.50 -8.50 -5.79
N ALA A 82 3.39 -8.33 -5.06
CA ALA A 82 3.13 -9.08 -3.84
C ALA A 82 2.47 -10.41 -4.15
N GLY A 83 2.89 -11.47 -3.46
CA GLY A 83 2.12 -12.71 -3.34
C GLY A 83 0.99 -12.56 -2.32
N GLN A 84 -0.04 -13.39 -2.45
CA GLN A 84 -1.02 -13.59 -1.40
C GLN A 84 -0.61 -14.80 -0.57
N ASP A 85 -0.70 -14.68 0.75
CA ASP A 85 -0.34 -15.75 1.69
C ASP A 85 -1.35 -15.80 2.85
N LEU A 86 -1.29 -16.87 3.64
CA LEU A 86 -2.10 -17.07 4.83
C LEU A 86 -1.25 -16.87 6.09
N LEU A 87 -1.63 -15.89 6.90
CA LEU A 87 -1.11 -15.77 8.25
C LEU A 87 -1.97 -16.62 9.18
N VAL A 88 -1.37 -17.66 9.76
CA VAL A 88 -2.03 -18.60 10.68
C VAL A 88 -1.27 -18.65 12.02
N ALA A 89 -1.94 -19.11 13.06
CA ALA A 89 -1.29 -19.37 14.34
C ALA A 89 -0.26 -20.50 14.19
N THR A 90 0.80 -20.47 15.01
CA THR A 90 1.89 -21.46 14.93
C THR A 90 1.43 -22.89 15.24
N ASP A 91 0.31 -23.04 15.93
CA ASP A 91 -0.33 -24.31 16.29
C ASP A 91 -1.56 -24.63 15.40
N SER A 92 -1.71 -23.94 14.27
CA SER A 92 -2.81 -24.18 13.33
C SER A 92 -2.55 -25.38 12.42
N ASP A 93 -3.59 -26.18 12.18
CA ASP A 93 -3.57 -27.25 11.17
C ASP A 93 -3.76 -26.74 9.73
N ILE A 94 -3.93 -25.43 9.52
CA ILE A 94 -4.12 -24.83 8.18
C ILE A 94 -2.76 -24.73 7.49
N THR A 95 -2.54 -25.54 6.45
CA THR A 95 -1.31 -25.53 5.64
C THR A 95 -1.50 -24.93 4.25
N GLY A 96 -2.72 -24.52 3.91
CA GLY A 96 -3.06 -24.01 2.59
C GLY A 96 -4.50 -23.51 2.49
N PRO A 97 -4.89 -22.92 1.35
CA PRO A 97 -6.22 -22.36 1.13
C PRO A 97 -7.37 -23.35 1.32
N GLU A 98 -7.14 -24.64 1.06
CA GLU A 98 -8.14 -25.71 1.21
C GLU A 98 -8.55 -25.89 2.69
N GLY A 99 -7.67 -25.53 3.64
CA GLY A 99 -7.95 -25.56 5.06
C GLY A 99 -8.90 -24.47 5.56
N LEU A 100 -9.32 -23.55 4.69
CA LEU A 100 -10.20 -22.42 5.02
C LEU A 100 -11.69 -22.77 4.94
N ASP A 101 -12.05 -23.94 4.41
CA ASP A 101 -13.45 -24.34 4.27
C ASP A 101 -14.17 -24.37 5.62
N GLY A 102 -15.28 -23.62 5.69
CA GLY A 102 -16.06 -23.45 6.92
C GLY A 102 -15.37 -22.63 8.02
N LYS A 103 -14.21 -22.00 7.75
CA LYS A 103 -13.53 -21.09 8.67
C LYS A 103 -13.96 -19.65 8.45
N LYS A 104 -13.75 -18.81 9.47
CA LYS A 104 -13.85 -17.36 9.34
C LYS A 104 -12.52 -16.81 8.87
N LEU A 105 -12.53 -16.11 7.74
CA LEU A 105 -11.35 -15.46 7.17
C LEU A 105 -11.42 -13.95 7.39
N CYS A 106 -10.32 -13.37 7.85
CA CYS A 106 -10.11 -11.92 7.82
C CYS A 106 -9.32 -11.59 6.55
N SER A 107 -9.82 -10.64 5.76
CA SER A 107 -9.10 -10.06 4.61
C SER A 107 -9.05 -8.54 4.73
N VAL A 108 -8.06 -7.93 4.06
CA VAL A 108 -7.76 -6.48 4.11
C VAL A 108 -8.04 -5.78 2.80
#